data_AF-M8BMB7-F1
#
_entry.id   AF-M8BMB7-F1
#
_cell.length_a   1.000
_cell.length_b   1.000
_cell.length_c   1.000
_cell.angle_alpha   90.00
_cell.angle_beta   90.00
_cell.angle_gamma   90.00
#
_symmetry.space_group_name_H-M   'P 1'
#
loop_
_entity.id
_entity.type
_entity.pdbx_description
1 polymer ?
#
loop_
_entity_poly.entity_id
_entity_poly.type
_entity_poly.pdbx_seq_one_letter_code
_entity_poly.pdbx_strand_id
1 'polypeptide(L)'
;MGALVRDLRQDLAMPHLLLIQVGLASGLGQYTEVVREAQKGLKLRNVRFVDAMGLPFQDGHLHLNTQAQVQLGHRLAQSYLTYGTFKH
;
A
#
# COMPACT_ATOMS: atom_id res chain seq x y z
N MET A 1 -10.00 5.78 -3.13
CA MET A 1 -9.10 4.69 -3.57
C MET A 1 -9.70 3.82 -4.67
N GLY A 2 -10.92 3.28 -4.52
CA GLY A 2 -11.52 2.42 -5.56
C GLY A 2 -11.71 3.09 -6.93
N ALA A 3 -12.07 4.39 -6.96
CA ALA A 3 -12.12 5.18 -8.20
C ALA A 3 -10.74 5.26 -8.87
N LEU A 4 -9.73 5.75 -8.15
CA LEU A 4 -8.34 5.81 -8.64
C LEU A 4 -7.85 4.49 -9.27
N VAL A 5 -8.14 3.33 -8.65
CA VAL A 5 -7.78 2.02 -9.22
C VAL A 5 -8.46 1.79 -10.57
N ARG A 6 -9.74 2.12 -10.72
CA ARG A 6 -10.47 1.97 -11.99
C ARG A 6 -9.95 2.95 -13.03
N ASP A 7 -9.79 4.21 -12.64
CA ASP A 7 -9.41 5.29 -13.53
C ASP A 7 -8.01 5.03 -14.10
N LEU A 8 -7.02 4.68 -13.26
CA LEU A 8 -5.68 4.29 -13.71
C LEU A 8 -5.68 3.10 -14.68
N ARG A 9 -6.53 2.09 -14.43
CA ARG A 9 -6.65 0.93 -15.32
C ARG A 9 -7.27 1.29 -16.67
N GLN A 10 -8.26 2.18 -16.65
CA GLN A 10 -8.93 2.65 -17.84
C GLN A 10 -8.01 3.54 -18.68
N ASP A 11 -7.40 4.55 -18.06
CA ASP A 11 -6.54 5.53 -18.73
C ASP A 11 -5.28 4.87 -19.33
N LEU A 12 -4.73 3.86 -18.67
CA LEU A 12 -3.59 3.08 -19.17
C LEU A 12 -3.99 1.90 -20.08
N ALA A 13 -5.29 1.66 -20.29
CA ALA A 13 -5.82 0.49 -20.99
C ALA A 13 -5.29 -0.87 -20.45
N MET A 14 -5.04 -0.95 -19.13
CA MET A 14 -4.51 -2.14 -18.45
C MET A 14 -5.50 -2.65 -17.39
N PRO A 15 -6.55 -3.41 -17.77
CA PRO A 15 -7.63 -3.83 -16.85
C PRO A 15 -7.17 -4.75 -15.70
N HIS A 16 -5.95 -5.29 -15.81
CA HIS A 16 -5.33 -6.17 -14.82
C HIS A 16 -4.10 -5.55 -14.14
N LEU A 17 -3.86 -4.25 -14.28
CA LEU A 17 -2.75 -3.56 -13.64
C LEU A 17 -2.74 -3.87 -12.14
N LEU A 18 -1.58 -4.32 -11.65
CA LEU A 18 -1.36 -4.55 -10.22
C LEU A 18 -1.16 -3.20 -9.55
N LEU A 19 -1.93 -2.94 -8.49
CA LEU A 19 -1.69 -1.82 -7.59
C LEU A 19 -1.36 -2.37 -6.21
N ILE A 20 -0.23 -1.96 -5.65
CA ILE A 20 0.17 -2.29 -4.28
C ILE A 20 0.04 -1.02 -3.46
N GLN A 21 -0.95 -0.97 -2.57
CA GLN A 21 -1.14 0.15 -1.66
C GLN A 21 -0.45 -0.12 -0.32
N VAL A 22 0.00 0.95 0.32
CA VAL A 22 0.61 0.91 1.65
C VAL A 22 -0.36 1.48 2.67
N GLY A 23 -0.62 0.74 3.74
CA GLY A 23 -1.37 1.24 4.89
C GLY A 23 -0.61 2.33 5.61
N LEU A 24 -1.26 3.46 5.91
CA LEU A 24 -0.62 4.58 6.62
C LEU A 24 -0.01 4.11 7.94
N ALA A 25 1.26 4.39 8.19
CA ALA A 25 1.91 4.07 9.46
C ALA A 25 1.62 5.11 10.55
N SER A 26 1.32 6.35 10.13
CA SER A 26 1.14 7.54 10.97
C SER A 26 0.20 8.53 10.27
N GLY A 27 -0.19 9.60 10.98
CA GLY A 27 -0.91 10.74 10.42
C GLY A 27 -0.95 11.91 11.40
N LEU A 28 -1.09 13.13 10.88
CA LEU A 28 -1.16 14.36 11.69
C LEU A 28 -2.54 14.60 12.35
N GLY A 29 -3.46 13.65 12.27
CA GLY A 29 -4.84 13.85 12.71
C GLY A 29 -5.54 12.57 13.20
N GLN A 30 -6.74 12.76 13.72
CA GLN A 30 -7.52 11.74 14.43
C GLN A 30 -8.09 10.61 13.56
N TYR A 31 -8.02 10.73 12.23
CA TYR A 31 -8.66 9.79 11.30
C TYR A 31 -7.72 8.71 10.75
N THR A 32 -6.50 8.58 11.29
CA THR A 32 -5.52 7.60 10.83
C THR A 32 -6.08 6.18 10.83
N GLU A 33 -6.81 5.79 11.89
CA GLU A 33 -7.41 4.46 11.99
C GLU A 33 -8.51 4.24 10.95
N VAL A 34 -9.42 5.21 10.78
CA VAL A 34 -10.51 5.14 9.79
C VAL A 34 -9.94 5.00 8.38
N VAL A 35 -8.90 5.77 8.04
CA VAL A 35 -8.25 5.68 6.73
C VAL A 35 -7.57 4.32 6.56
N ARG A 36 -6.88 3.80 7.58
CA ARG A 36 -6.25 2.49 7.54
C ARG A 36 -7.25 1.35 7.34
N GLU A 37 -8.38 1.38 8.03
CA GLU A 37 -9.44 0.38 7.85
C GLU A 37 -10.00 0.43 6.42
N ALA A 38 -10.19 1.62 5.85
CA ALA A 38 -10.58 1.77 4.45
C ALA A 38 -9.52 1.22 3.47
N GLN A 39 -8.23 1.43 3.74
CA GLN A 39 -7.13 0.88 2.92
C GLN A 39 -7.10 -0.65 2.98
N LYS A 40 -7.19 -1.23 4.19
CA LYS A 40 -7.16 -2.68 4.43
C LYS A 40 -8.43 -3.39 3.91
N GLY A 41 -9.56 -2.72 3.99
CA GLY A 41 -10.88 -3.19 3.56
C GLY A 41 -11.09 -3.18 2.05
N LEU A 42 -10.22 -2.54 1.26
CA LEU A 42 -10.38 -2.45 -0.19
C LEU A 42 -10.17 -3.82 -0.87
N LYS A 43 -11.26 -4.50 -1.22
CA LYS A 43 -11.25 -5.78 -1.93
C LYS A 43 -11.49 -5.56 -3.43
N LEU A 44 -10.41 -5.41 -4.19
CA LEU A 44 -10.44 -5.33 -5.65
C LEU A 44 -9.44 -6.31 -6.26
N ARG A 45 -9.77 -6.91 -7.41
CA ARG A 45 -8.84 -7.79 -8.15
C ARG A 45 -7.53 -7.06 -8.43
N ASN A 46 -6.40 -7.75 -8.29
CA ASN A 46 -5.05 -7.21 -8.52
C ASN A 46 -4.77 -5.92 -7.73
N VAL A 47 -5.37 -5.77 -6.55
CA VAL A 47 -4.98 -4.77 -5.56
C VAL A 47 -4.45 -5.51 -4.35
N ARG A 48 -3.23 -5.17 -3.92
CA ARG A 48 -2.58 -5.75 -2.73
C ARG A 48 -2.34 -4.68 -1.69
N PHE A 49 -2.36 -5.09 -0.43
CA PHE A 49 -2.14 -4.21 0.71
C PHE A 49 -0.86 -4.64 1.43
N VAL A 50 0.02 -3.68 1.69
CA VAL A 50 1.21 -3.83 2.53
C VAL A 50 1.03 -2.95 3.75
N ASP A 51 1.14 -3.54 4.94
CA ASP A 51 1.03 -2.77 6.18
C ASP A 51 2.40 -2.19 6.56
N ALA A 52 2.44 -0.88 6.81
CA ALA A 52 3.61 -0.17 7.34
C ALA A 52 3.50 0.12 8.85
N MET A 53 2.40 -0.27 9.50
CA MET A 53 2.24 -0.11 10.95
C MET A 53 3.38 -0.80 11.72
N GLY A 54 3.86 -0.13 12.77
CA GLY A 54 4.95 -0.60 13.63
C GLY A 54 6.36 -0.38 13.06
N LEU A 55 6.50 0.17 11.86
CA LEU A 55 7.81 0.58 11.34
C LEU A 55 8.30 1.88 12.03
N PRO A 56 9.61 2.02 12.27
CA PRO A 56 10.16 3.16 13.01
C PRO A 56 10.10 4.48 12.23
N PHE A 57 9.88 5.58 12.96
CA PHE A 57 9.79 6.93 12.40
C PHE A 57 11.09 7.73 12.55
N GLN A 58 11.22 8.77 11.75
CA GLN A 58 12.15 9.87 11.99
C GLN A 58 11.59 10.78 13.10
N ASP A 59 12.44 11.66 13.63
CA ASP A 59 12.05 12.73 14.56
C ASP A 59 10.81 13.48 14.05
N GLY A 60 9.83 13.69 14.94
CA GLY A 60 8.53 14.25 14.59
C GLY A 60 7.43 13.21 14.28
N HIS A 61 7.74 11.91 14.33
CA HIS A 61 6.80 10.78 14.31
C HIS A 61 5.83 10.69 13.11
N LEU A 62 6.04 11.51 12.08
CA LEU A 62 5.22 11.51 10.87
C LEU A 62 5.84 10.67 9.75
N HIS A 63 7.13 10.82 9.49
CA HIS A 63 7.80 10.16 8.38
C HIS A 63 8.53 8.90 8.84
N LEU A 64 8.45 7.82 8.06
CA LEU A 64 9.28 6.64 8.28
C LEU A 64 10.76 7.00 8.13
N ASN A 65 11.62 6.50 9.02
CA ASN A 65 13.06 6.71 8.87
C ASN A 65 13.62 5.84 7.74
N THR A 66 14.90 6.06 7.39
CA THR A 66 15.55 5.33 6.28
C THR A 66 15.50 3.82 6.45
N GLN A 67 15.73 3.30 7.66
CA GLN A 67 15.68 1.85 7.89
C GLN A 67 14.27 1.29 7.73
N ALA A 68 13.24 2.01 8.19
CA ALA A 68 11.84 1.65 7.96
C ALA A 68 11.49 1.64 6.47
N GLN A 69 11.99 2.59 5.69
CA GLN A 69 11.76 2.64 4.24
C GLN A 69 12.42 1.44 3.54
N VAL A 70 13.61 1.02 3.95
CA VAL A 70 14.24 -0.21 3.45
C VAL A 70 13.36 -1.44 3.76
N GLN A 71 12.88 -1.56 4.99
CA GLN A 71 11.97 -2.66 5.37
C GLN A 71 10.66 -2.64 4.58
N LEU A 72 10.05 -1.46 4.40
CA LEU A 72 8.86 -1.30 3.59
C LEU A 72 9.11 -1.68 2.12
N GLY A 73 10.26 -1.27 1.57
CA GLY A 73 10.70 -1.65 0.23
C GLY A 73 10.77 -3.17 0.06
N HIS A 74 11.34 -3.90 1.03
CA HIS A 74 11.33 -5.37 1.01
C HIS A 74 9.91 -5.96 1.03
N ARG A 75 8.99 -5.41 1.84
CA ARG A 75 7.59 -5.86 1.88
C ARG A 75 6.87 -5.61 0.54
N LEU A 76 7.09 -4.46 -0.08
CA LEU A 76 6.56 -4.13 -1.40
C LEU A 76 7.10 -5.08 -2.48
N ALA A 77 8.41 -5.33 -2.49
CA ALA A 77 9.06 -6.26 -3.41
C ALA A 77 8.51 -7.68 -3.24
N GLN A 78 8.38 -8.17 -2.00
CA GLN A 78 7.79 -9.48 -1.72
C GLN A 78 6.34 -9.57 -2.22
N SER A 79 5.51 -8.53 -1.99
CA SER A 79 4.13 -8.48 -2.47
C SER A 79 4.05 -8.52 -4.01
N TYR A 80 4.99 -7.88 -4.70
CA TYR A 80 5.11 -7.90 -6.17
C TYR A 80 5.55 -9.28 -6.69
N LEU A 81 6.64 -9.84 -6.15
CA LEU A 81 7.20 -11.12 -6.59
C LEU A 81 6.20 -12.27 -6.37
N THR A 82 5.53 -12.29 -5.22
CA THR A 82 4.49 -13.30 -4.91
C THR A 82 3.17 -13.09 -5.65
N TYR A 83 3.01 -12.00 -6.41
CA TYR A 83 1.89 -11.85 -7.33
C TYR A 83 2.15 -12.56 -8.65
N GLY A 84 3.39 -12.48 -9.17
CA GLY A 84 3.79 -13.12 -10.43
C GLY A 84 3.80 -14.64 -10.38
N THR A 85 3.96 -15.24 -9.19
CA THR A 85 4.09 -16.70 -9.01
C THR A 85 2.77 -17.48 -9.03
N PHE A 86 1.60 -16.83 -9.01
CA PHE A 86 0.28 -17.50 -9.12
C PHE A 86 -0.28 -17.55 -10.56
N LYS A 87 0.56 -17.25 -11.56
CA LYS A 87 0.21 -17.43 -12.97
C LYS A 87 0.88 -18.69 -13.55
N HIS A 88 0.48 -19.86 -13.06
CA HIS A 88 0.62 -21.15 -13.77
C HIS A 88 -0.61 -21.99 -13.48
#